data_AF-A0A7C2IWK2-F1
#
_entry.id   AF-A0A7C2IWK2-F1
#
_cell.length_a   1.000
_cell.length_b   1.000
_cell.length_c   1.000
_cell.angle_alpha   90.00
_cell.angle_beta   90.00
_cell.angle_gamma   90.00
#
_symmetry.space_group_name_H-M   'P 1'
#
loop_
_entity.id
_entity.type
_entity.pdbx_description
1 polymer ?
#
loop_
_entity_poly.entity_id
_entity_poly.type
_entity_poly.pdbx_seq_one_letter_code
_entity_poly.pdbx_strand_id
1 'polypeptide(L)'
;MRNGTPDRVPIRPFVAEFTAKYAGYTCQEVTHDYRKAFDAVLKCCADFDWDAVVPNMVYVWTGLTQAAGLRYYGVPGIDVEPDNCFQYREPPLESAFMRRQEYDELIEDPVRFLYEVWLPRVSTELASRGEPVSFRHNLALVKSAMAMLDYFVAFGPQIERLRRQTGTVSAIAGMLKAPLDVLADKFRGYIGLAFDLKECPEKVIAACRALAPHLAHVALSGLDPEHKLPIPIWMHRGCVPFISHEEFDTIYWPTLKPIVEAIWARGNQVLFYAEGIWDAHLDSFAELPAGSIIFHVDRGDIERVHQALGHKFCLSGGIPNALLAYGTPEQVRQACKRVIDIAGANGGYIMDASAIIQNDAEVENIRAMTDFTREYGVYGNAAGRKQPIEPPRGPAPPLELPPVKIKPGVCLPWEVKRAELAALTGDEELARRVWEQIEGLAYLYIWHMVLSF
;
A
#
# COMPACT_ATOMS: atom_id res chain seq x y z
N MET A 1 -10.49 14.90 -1.41
CA MET A 1 -10.70 13.44 -1.31
C MET A 1 -12.15 13.02 -1.53
N ARG A 2 -13.15 13.62 -0.89
CA ARG A 2 -14.58 13.27 -1.08
C ARG A 2 -15.28 14.01 -2.24
N ASN A 3 -14.53 14.25 -3.32
CA ASN A 3 -15.02 14.86 -4.57
C ASN A 3 -15.79 16.21 -4.43
N GLY A 4 -15.45 17.05 -3.45
CA GLY A 4 -15.96 18.41 -3.30
C GLY A 4 -15.02 19.48 -3.87
N THR A 5 -15.44 20.74 -3.83
CA THR A 5 -14.64 21.90 -4.25
C THR A 5 -14.03 22.61 -3.03
N PRO A 6 -12.70 22.50 -2.80
CA PRO A 6 -12.01 23.23 -1.73
C PRO A 6 -11.75 24.70 -2.12
N ASP A 7 -10.96 25.44 -1.33
CA ASP A 7 -10.52 26.81 -1.68
C ASP A 7 -9.45 26.83 -2.79
N ARG A 8 -8.61 25.80 -2.84
CA ARG A 8 -7.58 25.60 -3.85
C ARG A 8 -7.28 24.12 -4.02
N VAL A 9 -6.67 23.74 -5.15
CA VAL A 9 -6.19 22.38 -5.43
C VAL A 9 -5.22 21.97 -4.32
N PRO A 10 -5.53 20.90 -3.54
CA PRO A 10 -4.59 20.38 -2.56
C PRO A 10 -3.39 19.72 -3.25
N ILE A 11 -2.21 19.83 -2.65
CA ILE A 11 -0.96 19.24 -3.12
C ILE A 11 -0.56 18.12 -2.16
N ARG A 12 -0.50 16.89 -2.68
CA ARG A 12 -0.20 15.68 -1.91
C ARG A 12 0.76 14.79 -2.68
N PRO A 13 2.07 15.10 -2.70
CA PRO A 13 3.02 14.34 -3.45
C PRO A 13 3.47 13.09 -2.68
N PHE A 14 3.58 11.97 -3.38
CA PHE A 14 4.18 10.75 -2.84
C PHE A 14 5.69 10.77 -3.08
N VAL A 15 6.43 11.35 -2.13
CA VAL A 15 7.89 11.56 -2.23
C VAL A 15 8.69 10.57 -1.41
N ALA A 16 9.50 9.75 -2.07
CA ALA A 16 10.44 8.82 -1.47
C ALA A 16 11.83 9.45 -1.35
N GLU A 17 12.84 8.91 -2.04
CA GLU A 17 14.23 9.32 -1.95
C GLU A 17 14.50 10.75 -2.46
N PHE A 18 13.54 11.37 -3.15
CA PHE A 18 13.59 12.82 -3.44
C PHE A 18 13.79 13.65 -2.18
N THR A 19 13.13 13.26 -1.08
CA THR A 19 13.25 13.98 0.20
C THR A 19 14.68 13.95 0.71
N ALA A 20 15.39 12.83 0.53
CA ALA A 20 16.80 12.70 0.86
C ALA A 20 17.67 13.63 0.02
N LYS A 21 17.52 13.59 -1.32
CA LYS A 21 18.21 14.50 -2.26
C LYS A 21 18.03 15.96 -1.84
N TYR A 22 16.80 16.36 -1.53
CA TYR A 22 16.49 17.74 -1.14
C TYR A 22 17.05 18.12 0.25
N ALA A 23 17.09 17.18 1.19
CA ALA A 23 17.63 17.39 2.53
C ALA A 23 19.17 17.31 2.60
N GLY A 24 19.83 16.91 1.51
CA GLY A 24 21.28 16.70 1.47
C GLY A 24 21.71 15.38 2.11
N TYR A 25 20.82 14.39 2.15
CA TYR A 25 21.12 13.01 2.55
C TYR A 25 21.26 12.10 1.34
N THR A 26 22.07 11.06 1.48
CA THR A 26 22.13 9.94 0.52
C THR A 26 20.91 9.02 0.64
N CYS A 27 20.66 8.21 -0.39
CA CYS A 27 19.61 7.16 -0.32
C CYS A 27 19.91 6.15 0.81
N GLN A 28 21.18 5.83 1.02
CA GLN A 28 21.64 4.99 2.13
C GLN A 28 21.23 5.56 3.48
N GLU A 29 21.47 6.84 3.75
CA GLU A 29 21.20 7.41 5.07
C GLU A 29 19.72 7.32 5.45
N VAL A 30 18.81 7.66 4.54
CA VAL A 30 17.37 7.61 4.81
C VAL A 30 16.81 6.20 4.82
N THR A 31 17.43 5.27 4.07
CA THR A 31 17.09 3.85 4.10
C THR A 31 17.54 3.20 5.41
N HIS A 32 18.72 3.55 5.92
CA HIS A 32 19.29 2.94 7.12
C HIS A 32 18.73 3.55 8.41
N ASP A 33 18.44 4.85 8.40
CA ASP A 33 17.87 5.57 9.52
C ASP A 33 16.57 6.28 9.12
N TYR A 34 15.44 5.65 9.43
CA TYR A 34 14.13 6.21 9.16
C TYR A 34 13.88 7.55 9.89
N ARG A 35 14.65 7.88 10.93
CA ARG A 35 14.56 9.19 11.60
C ARG A 35 15.09 10.30 10.70
N LYS A 36 16.16 10.03 9.93
CA LYS A 36 16.63 10.95 8.88
C LYS A 36 15.60 11.08 7.76
N ALA A 37 14.95 9.98 7.37
CA ALA A 37 13.85 10.03 6.39
C ALA A 37 12.70 10.94 6.90
N PHE A 38 12.30 10.79 8.15
CA PHE A 38 11.30 11.65 8.79
C PHE A 38 11.69 13.14 8.80
N ASP A 39 12.95 13.45 9.09
CA ASP A 39 13.47 14.82 9.10
C ASP A 39 13.52 15.41 7.69
N ALA A 40 13.89 14.60 6.69
CA ALA A 40 13.89 14.98 5.29
C ALA A 40 12.48 15.33 4.77
N VAL A 41 11.47 14.50 5.12
CA VAL A 41 10.06 14.76 4.79
C VAL A 41 9.58 16.08 5.42
N LEU A 42 9.91 16.33 6.69
CA LEU A 42 9.56 17.59 7.37
C LEU A 42 10.17 18.80 6.67
N LYS A 43 11.44 18.71 6.29
CA LYS A 43 12.12 19.78 5.55
C LYS A 43 11.42 20.08 4.22
N CYS A 44 11.06 19.06 3.45
CA CYS A 44 10.31 19.27 2.21
C CYS A 44 8.93 19.90 2.47
N CYS A 45 8.18 19.41 3.46
CA CYS A 45 6.87 19.97 3.78
C CYS A 45 6.95 21.46 4.16
N ALA A 46 7.96 21.86 4.93
CA ALA A 46 8.20 23.25 5.30
C ALA A 46 8.56 24.14 4.09
N ASP A 47 9.39 23.63 3.18
CA ASP A 47 9.95 24.43 2.08
C ASP A 47 9.09 24.48 0.81
N PHE A 48 8.18 23.50 0.64
CA PHE A 48 7.28 23.39 -0.51
C PHE A 48 5.80 23.64 -0.16
N ASP A 49 5.44 23.87 1.11
CA ASP A 49 4.04 24.14 1.51
C ASP A 49 3.07 23.05 1.01
N TRP A 50 3.37 21.76 1.26
CA TRP A 50 2.49 20.66 0.88
C TRP A 50 1.38 20.41 1.91
N ASP A 51 0.17 20.10 1.42
CA ASP A 51 -1.01 19.91 2.28
C ASP A 51 -1.00 18.55 2.98
N ALA A 52 -0.53 17.50 2.30
CA ALA A 52 -0.44 16.16 2.85
C ALA A 52 0.73 15.36 2.25
N VAL A 53 1.37 14.51 3.05
CA VAL A 53 2.42 13.59 2.57
C VAL A 53 2.32 12.26 3.30
N VAL A 54 2.92 11.21 2.75
CA VAL A 54 3.16 10.00 3.53
C VAL A 54 4.33 10.28 4.49
N PRO A 55 4.23 9.96 5.79
CA PRO A 55 5.27 10.30 6.75
C PRO A 55 6.67 9.74 6.45
N ASN A 56 6.72 8.62 5.71
CA ASN A 56 7.91 8.09 5.08
C ASN A 56 7.52 7.17 3.92
N MET A 57 7.99 7.48 2.70
CA MET A 57 7.85 6.62 1.51
C MET A 57 9.08 5.75 1.24
N VAL A 58 10.18 5.94 1.97
CA VAL A 58 11.34 5.04 1.90
C VAL A 58 11.03 3.82 2.78
N TYR A 59 10.34 2.84 2.20
CA TYR A 59 9.74 1.72 2.93
C TYR A 59 10.71 0.59 3.31
N VAL A 60 11.92 0.57 2.76
CA VAL A 60 12.88 -0.53 2.95
C VAL A 60 13.89 -0.18 4.05
N TRP A 61 13.41 -0.05 5.29
CA TRP A 61 14.30 0.24 6.41
C TRP A 61 15.29 -0.91 6.66
N THR A 62 16.60 -0.61 6.58
CA THR A 62 17.68 -1.59 6.72
C THR A 62 17.60 -2.41 8.00
N GLY A 63 17.18 -1.79 9.11
CA GLY A 63 17.11 -2.46 10.41
C GLY A 63 16.19 -3.67 10.38
N LEU A 64 15.02 -3.56 9.73
CA LEU A 64 14.10 -4.68 9.61
C LEU A 64 14.53 -5.69 8.55
N THR A 65 14.96 -5.23 7.37
CA THR A 65 15.36 -6.14 6.28
C THR A 65 16.55 -7.01 6.68
N GLN A 66 17.55 -6.44 7.34
CA GLN A 66 18.70 -7.18 7.88
C GLN A 66 18.33 -8.01 9.13
N ALA A 67 17.41 -7.54 9.97
CA ALA A 67 16.95 -8.33 11.12
C ALA A 67 16.23 -9.61 10.71
N ALA A 68 15.40 -9.54 9.67
CA ALA A 68 14.70 -10.69 9.09
C ALA A 68 15.54 -11.46 8.06
N GLY A 69 16.65 -10.89 7.59
CA GLY A 69 17.51 -11.49 6.55
C GLY A 69 16.85 -11.55 5.17
N LEU A 70 16.09 -10.52 4.79
CA LEU A 70 15.30 -10.54 3.55
C LEU A 70 16.20 -10.56 2.30
N ARG A 71 15.91 -11.48 1.38
CA ARG A 71 16.69 -11.72 0.15
C ARG A 71 16.26 -10.87 -1.05
N TYR A 72 15.02 -10.37 -1.04
CA TYR A 72 14.38 -9.75 -2.20
C TYR A 72 14.52 -8.21 -2.24
N TYR A 73 15.35 -7.63 -1.37
CA TYR A 73 15.73 -6.22 -1.44
C TYR A 73 17.23 -6.07 -1.70
N GLY A 74 17.58 -5.10 -2.56
CA GLY A 74 18.91 -4.54 -2.62
C GLY A 74 18.95 -3.27 -1.78
N VAL A 75 19.65 -3.32 -0.64
CA VAL A 75 19.80 -2.21 0.29
C VAL A 75 20.93 -1.26 -0.15
N PRO A 76 20.68 0.06 -0.30
CA PRO A 76 21.72 1.03 -0.64
C PRO A 76 22.90 1.01 0.34
N GLY A 77 24.13 1.02 -0.19
CA GLY A 77 25.38 0.92 0.56
C GLY A 77 25.73 -0.48 1.10
N ILE A 78 24.86 -1.48 0.90
CA ILE A 78 25.15 -2.90 1.22
C ILE A 78 25.19 -3.72 -0.07
N ASP A 79 24.18 -3.53 -0.92
CA ASP A 79 23.88 -4.35 -2.09
C ASP A 79 23.97 -3.58 -3.41
N VAL A 80 23.73 -2.27 -3.34
CA VAL A 80 23.75 -1.32 -4.46
C VAL A 80 24.46 -0.05 -3.99
N GLU A 81 24.84 0.83 -4.93
CA GLU A 81 25.53 2.07 -4.60
C GLU A 81 24.75 2.95 -3.60
N PRO A 82 25.43 3.73 -2.73
CA PRO A 82 24.79 4.51 -1.66
C PRO A 82 23.69 5.48 -2.10
N ASP A 83 23.79 6.01 -3.31
CA ASP A 83 22.84 6.96 -3.88
C ASP A 83 21.83 6.31 -4.85
N ASN A 84 21.86 4.99 -5.01
CA ASN A 84 20.77 4.30 -5.69
C ASN A 84 19.61 4.09 -4.70
N CYS A 85 18.37 4.24 -5.17
CA CYS A 85 17.20 3.81 -4.41
C CYS A 85 17.25 2.28 -4.19
N PHE A 86 16.55 1.79 -3.16
CA PHE A 86 16.47 0.35 -2.94
C PHE A 86 15.90 -0.35 -4.18
N GLN A 87 16.31 -1.60 -4.39
CA GLN A 87 15.87 -2.39 -5.54
C GLN A 87 15.03 -3.58 -5.08
N TYR A 88 13.90 -3.81 -5.74
CA TYR A 88 13.17 -5.07 -5.59
C TYR A 88 13.83 -6.15 -6.45
N ARG A 89 14.23 -7.25 -5.84
CA ARG A 89 14.88 -8.39 -6.49
C ARG A 89 13.84 -9.50 -6.64
N GLU A 90 13.06 -9.42 -7.70
CA GLU A 90 12.09 -10.47 -8.03
C GLU A 90 12.84 -11.79 -8.32
N PRO A 91 12.52 -12.90 -7.62
CA PRO A 91 13.18 -14.16 -7.87
C PRO A 91 12.84 -14.70 -9.28
N PRO A 92 13.77 -15.36 -9.97
CA PRO A 92 13.46 -16.06 -11.20
C PRO A 92 12.51 -17.25 -10.91
N LEU A 93 11.84 -17.76 -11.96
CA LEU A 93 10.75 -18.74 -11.83
C LEU A 93 11.15 -19.99 -11.05
N GLU A 94 12.36 -20.50 -11.27
CA GLU A 94 12.92 -21.68 -10.60
C GLU A 94 13.18 -21.49 -9.10
N SER A 95 13.30 -20.23 -8.66
CA SER A 95 13.54 -19.83 -7.28
C SER A 95 12.39 -19.02 -6.68
N ALA A 96 11.21 -19.06 -7.31
CA ALA A 96 10.02 -18.41 -6.79
C ALA A 96 9.74 -18.84 -5.33
N PHE A 97 9.33 -17.89 -4.49
CA PHE A 97 9.11 -18.14 -3.07
C PHE A 97 7.96 -19.11 -2.81
N MET A 98 7.01 -19.19 -3.74
CA MET A 98 6.02 -20.25 -3.83
C MET A 98 6.24 -21.03 -5.13
N ARG A 99 6.09 -22.35 -5.08
CA ARG A 99 6.09 -23.25 -6.25
C ARG A 99 4.65 -23.58 -6.65
N ARG A 100 4.44 -23.94 -7.92
CA ARG A 100 3.10 -24.28 -8.45
C ARG A 100 2.42 -25.41 -7.66
N GLN A 101 3.18 -26.43 -7.25
CA GLN A 101 2.62 -27.59 -6.54
C GLN A 101 2.12 -27.24 -5.13
N GLU A 102 2.43 -26.05 -4.62
CA GLU A 102 2.14 -25.63 -3.25
C GLU A 102 0.87 -24.77 -3.16
N TYR A 103 0.14 -24.60 -4.27
CA TYR A 103 -1.17 -23.94 -4.26
C TYR A 103 -2.12 -24.55 -3.23
N ASP A 104 -2.20 -25.88 -3.16
CA ASP A 104 -3.16 -26.55 -2.27
C ASP A 104 -2.83 -26.28 -0.79
N GLU A 105 -1.54 -26.16 -0.48
CA GLU A 105 -1.07 -25.83 0.87
C GLU A 105 -1.37 -24.37 1.24
N LEU A 106 -1.13 -23.43 0.31
CA LEU A 106 -1.50 -22.02 0.48
C LEU A 106 -3.02 -21.87 0.67
N ILE A 107 -3.82 -22.60 -0.11
CA ILE A 107 -5.29 -22.54 -0.07
C ILE A 107 -5.81 -23.08 1.28
N GLU A 108 -5.21 -24.16 1.79
CA GLU A 108 -5.65 -24.80 3.03
C GLU A 108 -5.45 -23.89 4.26
N ASP A 109 -4.27 -23.29 4.38
CA ASP A 109 -3.90 -22.46 5.52
C ASP A 109 -2.86 -21.39 5.12
N PRO A 110 -3.32 -20.21 4.66
CA PRO A 110 -2.42 -19.14 4.23
C PRO A 110 -1.42 -18.70 5.30
N VAL A 111 -1.83 -18.64 6.57
CA VAL A 111 -0.97 -18.18 7.67
C VAL A 111 0.13 -19.18 7.94
N ARG A 112 -0.20 -20.47 8.00
CA ARG A 112 0.80 -21.52 8.17
C ARG A 112 1.74 -21.60 6.98
N PHE A 113 1.23 -21.50 5.75
CA PHE A 113 2.06 -21.45 4.54
C PHE A 113 3.08 -20.30 4.62
N LEU A 114 2.64 -19.12 5.08
CA LEU A 114 3.54 -17.99 5.24
C LEU A 114 4.68 -18.28 6.22
N TYR A 115 4.38 -18.84 7.39
CA TYR A 115 5.40 -19.13 8.40
C TYR A 115 6.32 -20.29 8.05
N GLU A 116 5.78 -21.36 7.47
CA GLU A 116 6.52 -22.61 7.29
C GLU A 116 7.17 -22.75 5.90
N VAL A 117 6.67 -22.03 4.88
CA VAL A 117 7.18 -22.12 3.50
C VAL A 117 7.74 -20.80 3.02
N TRP A 118 6.93 -19.74 3.01
CA TRP A 118 7.33 -18.48 2.40
C TRP A 118 8.44 -17.77 3.19
N LEU A 119 8.25 -17.58 4.50
CA LEU A 119 9.15 -16.82 5.36
C LEU A 119 10.58 -17.41 5.38
N PRO A 120 10.79 -18.74 5.51
CA PRO A 120 12.11 -19.36 5.37
C PRO A 120 12.77 -19.12 4.01
N ARG A 121 11.99 -19.08 2.93
CA ARG A 121 12.53 -18.90 1.56
C ARG A 121 12.96 -17.47 1.28
N VAL A 122 12.27 -16.50 1.86
CA VAL A 122 12.64 -15.10 1.71
C VAL A 122 13.74 -14.66 2.68
N SER A 123 14.05 -15.45 3.70
CA SER A 123 15.03 -15.14 4.73
C SER A 123 16.36 -15.89 4.53
N THR A 124 17.49 -15.26 4.81
CA THR A 124 18.81 -15.92 4.91
C THR A 124 19.01 -16.64 6.23
N GLU A 125 18.17 -16.38 7.24
CA GLU A 125 18.39 -16.80 8.62
C GLU A 125 17.44 -17.89 9.09
N LEU A 126 16.25 -17.95 8.50
CA LEU A 126 15.19 -18.83 8.96
C LEU A 126 15.28 -20.19 8.27
N ALA A 127 15.58 -21.21 9.08
CA ALA A 127 15.54 -22.62 8.70
C ALA A 127 14.23 -23.04 8.00
N SER A 128 14.37 -23.85 6.95
CA SER A 128 13.25 -24.50 6.26
C SER A 128 12.68 -25.66 7.07
N ARG A 129 11.51 -26.18 6.66
CA ARG A 129 10.93 -27.39 7.25
C ARG A 129 11.95 -28.54 7.30
N GLY A 130 12.13 -29.12 8.49
CA GLY A 130 13.03 -30.25 8.73
C GLY A 130 14.50 -29.88 8.92
N GLU A 131 14.89 -28.62 8.71
CA GLU A 131 16.23 -28.14 9.00
C GLU A 131 16.39 -27.78 10.50
N PRO A 132 17.61 -27.89 11.05
CA PRO A 132 17.86 -27.56 12.45
C PRO A 132 17.68 -26.06 12.71
N VAL A 133 17.00 -25.72 13.81
CA VAL A 133 16.87 -24.34 14.29
C VAL A 133 18.20 -23.87 14.86
N SER A 134 18.77 -22.84 14.25
CA SER A 134 20.02 -22.23 14.68
C SER A 134 19.81 -21.07 15.66
N PHE A 135 20.88 -20.62 16.32
CA PHE A 135 20.84 -19.39 17.10
C PHE A 135 20.41 -18.17 16.25
N ARG A 136 20.86 -18.12 14.99
CA ARG A 136 20.53 -17.02 14.07
C ARG A 136 19.04 -17.03 13.67
N HIS A 137 18.44 -18.20 13.48
CA HIS A 137 17.00 -18.35 13.26
C HIS A 137 16.21 -17.71 14.40
N ASN A 138 16.47 -18.13 15.65
CA ASN A 138 15.75 -17.62 16.82
C ASN A 138 15.91 -16.11 16.96
N LEU A 139 17.12 -15.61 16.74
CA LEU A 139 17.42 -14.19 16.85
C LEU A 139 16.77 -13.36 15.73
N ALA A 140 16.66 -13.90 14.51
CA ALA A 140 16.01 -13.22 13.39
C ALA A 140 14.52 -12.95 13.66
N LEU A 141 13.80 -13.94 14.20
CA LEU A 141 12.39 -13.77 14.58
C LEU A 141 12.24 -12.68 15.65
N VAL A 142 13.02 -12.75 16.72
CA VAL A 142 12.94 -11.76 17.82
C VAL A 142 13.29 -10.35 17.34
N LYS A 143 14.43 -10.19 16.66
CA LYS A 143 14.89 -8.87 16.21
C LYS A 143 13.94 -8.26 15.19
N SER A 144 13.46 -9.04 14.22
CA SER A 144 12.57 -8.49 13.18
C SER A 144 11.22 -8.08 13.75
N ALA A 145 10.65 -8.86 14.69
CA ALA A 145 9.43 -8.46 15.39
C ALA A 145 9.62 -7.16 16.19
N MET A 146 10.72 -7.04 16.95
CA MET A 146 11.02 -5.82 17.71
C MET A 146 11.35 -4.61 16.83
N ALA A 147 12.05 -4.82 15.71
CA ALA A 147 12.34 -3.79 14.73
C ALA A 147 11.04 -3.27 14.09
N MET A 148 10.14 -4.17 13.67
CA MET A 148 8.84 -3.80 13.13
C MET A 148 8.03 -2.96 14.12
N LEU A 149 8.04 -3.34 15.41
CA LEU A 149 7.37 -2.58 16.47
C LEU A 149 8.00 -1.19 16.65
N ASP A 150 9.33 -1.08 16.73
CA ASP A 150 10.07 0.19 16.85
C ASP A 150 9.73 1.14 15.69
N TYR A 151 9.71 0.61 14.46
CA TYR A 151 9.39 1.38 13.28
C TYR A 151 7.94 1.87 13.27
N PHE A 152 6.96 1.01 13.51
CA PHE A 152 5.55 1.40 13.45
C PHE A 152 5.14 2.36 14.58
N VAL A 153 5.67 2.19 15.79
CA VAL A 153 5.40 3.13 16.91
C VAL A 153 5.95 4.52 16.61
N ALA A 154 7.01 4.64 15.80
CA ALA A 154 7.62 5.93 15.48
C ALA A 154 6.75 6.83 14.56
N PHE A 155 5.77 6.27 13.83
CA PHE A 155 4.89 7.05 12.97
C PHE A 155 3.99 8.01 13.73
N GLY A 156 3.50 7.63 14.92
CA GLY A 156 2.62 8.49 15.73
C GLY A 156 3.28 9.84 16.07
N PRO A 157 4.46 9.84 16.72
CA PRO A 157 5.23 11.06 16.94
C PRO A 157 5.56 11.83 15.66
N GLN A 158 5.88 11.14 14.56
CA GLN A 158 6.20 11.80 13.29
C GLN A 158 4.98 12.53 12.69
N ILE A 159 3.80 11.92 12.71
CA ILE A 159 2.56 12.55 12.24
C ILE A 159 2.25 13.81 13.06
N GLU A 160 2.48 13.78 14.36
CA GLU A 160 2.30 14.97 15.20
C GLU A 160 3.33 16.07 14.90
N ARG A 161 4.57 15.70 14.57
CA ARG A 161 5.59 16.66 14.10
C ARG A 161 5.16 17.33 12.79
N LEU A 162 4.70 16.57 11.80
CA LEU A 162 4.18 17.12 10.53
C LEU A 162 3.08 18.16 10.79
N ARG A 163 2.09 17.78 11.61
CA ARG A 163 0.97 18.66 11.96
C ARG A 163 1.42 19.95 12.64
N ARG A 164 2.29 19.86 13.65
CA ARG A 164 2.68 21.02 14.47
C ARG A 164 3.73 21.92 13.82
N GLN A 165 4.65 21.34 13.06
CA GLN A 165 5.82 22.07 12.54
C GLN A 165 5.57 22.62 11.14
N THR A 166 4.76 21.95 10.32
CA THR A 166 4.55 22.34 8.90
C THR A 166 3.08 22.50 8.54
N GLY A 167 2.14 22.14 9.42
CA GLY A 167 0.71 22.15 9.11
C GLY A 167 0.27 21.03 8.16
N THR A 168 1.17 20.10 7.84
CA THR A 168 0.93 18.99 6.91
C THR A 168 0.31 17.79 7.63
N VAL A 169 -0.60 17.08 6.95
CA VAL A 169 -1.22 15.85 7.46
C VAL A 169 -0.69 14.60 6.77
N SER A 170 -0.90 13.43 7.37
CA SER A 170 -0.63 12.16 6.68
C SER A 170 -1.54 12.04 5.45
N ALA A 171 -1.01 11.49 4.35
CA ALA A 171 -1.75 11.27 3.12
C ALA A 171 -2.58 9.97 3.14
N ILE A 172 -2.19 8.99 3.98
CA ILE A 172 -2.75 7.63 4.01
C ILE A 172 -2.71 7.04 5.43
N ALA A 173 -3.50 5.99 5.65
CA ALA A 173 -3.42 5.10 6.81
C ALA A 173 -3.72 3.65 6.41
N GLY A 174 -3.00 2.68 7.01
CA GLY A 174 -3.17 1.27 6.69
C GLY A 174 -2.64 0.86 5.31
N MET A 175 -3.03 -0.33 4.85
CA MET A 175 -2.64 -0.87 3.55
C MET A 175 -3.64 -1.93 3.09
N LEU A 176 -4.00 -1.89 1.81
CA LEU A 176 -4.73 -2.95 1.12
C LEU A 176 -3.86 -3.47 -0.04
N LYS A 177 -3.91 -4.77 -0.28
CA LYS A 177 -3.35 -5.41 -1.49
C LYS A 177 -4.41 -6.30 -2.11
N ALA A 178 -4.43 -6.38 -3.44
CA ALA A 178 -5.28 -7.34 -4.11
C ALA A 178 -4.69 -8.75 -3.99
N PRO A 179 -5.51 -9.81 -3.83
CA PRO A 179 -5.00 -11.18 -3.73
C PRO A 179 -4.11 -11.60 -4.90
N LEU A 180 -4.49 -11.22 -6.13
CA LEU A 180 -3.73 -11.57 -7.34
C LEU A 180 -2.37 -10.85 -7.39
N ASP A 181 -2.33 -9.57 -6.99
CA ASP A 181 -1.07 -8.83 -6.88
C ASP A 181 -0.13 -9.49 -5.85
N VAL A 182 -0.64 -9.96 -4.70
CA VAL A 182 0.17 -10.69 -3.71
C VAL A 182 0.79 -11.96 -4.29
N LEU A 183 0.02 -12.72 -5.10
CA LEU A 183 0.57 -13.89 -5.80
C LEU A 183 1.70 -13.48 -6.76
N ALA A 184 1.49 -12.41 -7.53
CA ALA A 184 2.46 -11.92 -8.53
C ALA A 184 3.72 -11.34 -7.88
N ASP A 185 3.57 -10.58 -6.82
CA ASP A 185 4.65 -9.79 -6.23
C ASP A 185 5.47 -10.64 -5.28
N LYS A 186 4.82 -11.31 -4.32
CA LYS A 186 5.49 -11.87 -3.15
C LYS A 186 5.67 -13.38 -3.20
N PHE A 187 4.87 -14.10 -4.00
CA PHE A 187 4.86 -15.56 -3.98
C PHE A 187 5.40 -16.19 -5.28
N ARG A 188 4.64 -16.15 -6.38
CA ARG A 188 4.95 -16.87 -7.63
C ARG A 188 5.84 -16.09 -8.60
N GLY A 189 5.96 -14.78 -8.44
CA GLY A 189 6.51 -13.90 -9.47
C GLY A 189 5.53 -13.71 -10.63
N TYR A 190 5.69 -12.67 -11.43
CA TYR A 190 4.76 -12.40 -12.54
C TYR A 190 4.81 -13.47 -13.61
N ILE A 191 6.00 -13.90 -14.02
CA ILE A 191 6.14 -14.93 -15.06
C ILE A 191 5.49 -16.24 -14.60
N GLY A 192 5.69 -16.63 -13.33
CA GLY A 192 5.04 -17.81 -12.76
C GLY A 192 3.53 -17.70 -12.74
N LEU A 193 3.00 -16.56 -12.26
CA LEU A 193 1.56 -16.30 -12.25
C LEU A 193 0.97 -16.30 -13.67
N ALA A 194 1.64 -15.70 -14.65
CA ALA A 194 1.17 -15.64 -16.03
C ALA A 194 0.98 -17.03 -16.66
N PHE A 195 1.89 -17.97 -16.40
CA PHE A 195 1.69 -19.37 -16.79
C PHE A 195 0.57 -20.02 -16.00
N ASP A 196 0.53 -19.82 -14.68
CA ASP A 196 -0.45 -20.46 -13.78
C ASP A 196 -1.89 -20.00 -14.11
N LEU A 197 -2.09 -18.77 -14.57
CA LEU A 197 -3.36 -18.24 -15.07
C LEU A 197 -3.88 -18.98 -16.32
N LYS A 198 -2.98 -19.58 -17.12
CA LYS A 198 -3.37 -20.35 -18.32
C LYS A 198 -3.42 -21.85 -18.08
N GLU A 199 -2.54 -22.36 -17.24
CA GLU A 199 -2.32 -23.80 -17.06
C GLU A 199 -3.07 -24.39 -15.86
N CYS A 200 -3.34 -23.59 -14.81
CA CYS A 200 -4.12 -24.00 -13.65
C CYS A 200 -4.96 -22.84 -13.06
N PRO A 201 -5.79 -22.15 -13.86
CA PRO A 201 -6.55 -20.98 -13.42
C PRO A 201 -7.43 -21.24 -12.20
N GLU A 202 -7.97 -22.46 -12.06
CA GLU A 202 -8.79 -22.87 -10.92
C GLU A 202 -8.03 -22.80 -9.59
N LYS A 203 -6.72 -23.12 -9.60
CA LYS A 203 -5.87 -23.00 -8.41
C LYS A 203 -5.56 -21.55 -8.08
N VAL A 204 -5.36 -20.71 -9.11
CA VAL A 204 -5.18 -19.26 -8.92
C VAL A 204 -6.43 -18.65 -8.29
N ILE A 205 -7.62 -18.97 -8.82
CA ILE A 205 -8.91 -18.51 -8.28
C ILE A 205 -9.08 -18.95 -6.81
N ALA A 206 -8.82 -20.22 -6.52
CA ALA A 206 -8.94 -20.76 -5.17
C ALA A 206 -7.97 -20.07 -4.19
N ALA A 207 -6.73 -19.81 -4.61
CA ALA A 207 -5.75 -19.11 -3.81
C ALA A 207 -6.14 -17.65 -3.55
N CYS A 208 -6.61 -16.91 -4.58
CA CYS A 208 -7.10 -15.55 -4.40
C CYS A 208 -8.29 -15.50 -3.43
N ARG A 209 -9.20 -16.47 -3.50
CA ARG A 209 -10.34 -16.60 -2.57
C ARG A 209 -9.90 -16.92 -1.14
N ALA A 210 -8.88 -17.77 -0.96
CA ALA A 210 -8.32 -18.07 0.35
C ALA A 210 -7.59 -16.87 0.97
N LEU A 211 -6.91 -16.06 0.15
CA LEU A 211 -6.19 -14.86 0.60
C LEU A 211 -7.12 -13.68 0.94
N ALA A 212 -8.25 -13.53 0.24
CA ALA A 212 -9.12 -12.36 0.39
C ALA A 212 -9.59 -12.09 1.84
N PRO A 213 -10.04 -13.07 2.64
CA PRO A 213 -10.40 -12.85 4.05
C PRO A 213 -9.25 -12.30 4.90
N HIS A 214 -8.02 -12.74 4.64
CA HIS A 214 -6.86 -12.31 5.39
C HIS A 214 -6.44 -10.88 5.03
N LEU A 215 -6.44 -10.56 3.73
CA LEU A 215 -6.14 -9.22 3.23
C LEU A 215 -7.22 -8.21 3.66
N ALA A 216 -8.49 -8.63 3.67
CA ALA A 216 -9.57 -7.84 4.24
C ALA A 216 -9.37 -7.59 5.73
N HIS A 217 -9.00 -8.61 6.52
CA HIS A 217 -8.75 -8.43 7.95
C HIS A 217 -7.65 -7.40 8.22
N VAL A 218 -6.51 -7.52 7.53
CA VAL A 218 -5.39 -6.57 7.68
C VAL A 218 -5.83 -5.16 7.29
N ALA A 219 -6.48 -5.01 6.13
CA ALA A 219 -6.98 -3.71 5.67
C ALA A 219 -7.96 -3.08 6.67
N LEU A 220 -8.95 -3.85 7.16
CA LEU A 220 -9.96 -3.38 8.10
C LEU A 220 -9.37 -3.02 9.48
N SER A 221 -8.32 -3.72 9.92
CA SER A 221 -7.61 -3.41 11.17
C SER A 221 -6.76 -2.13 11.09
N GLY A 222 -6.36 -1.73 9.87
CA GLY A 222 -5.52 -0.56 9.61
C GLY A 222 -6.27 0.71 9.22
N LEU A 223 -7.61 0.70 9.26
CA LEU A 223 -8.42 1.87 8.89
C LEU A 223 -8.22 3.03 9.88
N ASP A 224 -8.30 4.25 9.35
CA ASP A 224 -8.30 5.45 10.17
C ASP A 224 -9.61 5.52 11.00
N PRO A 225 -9.53 5.49 12.34
CA PRO A 225 -10.71 5.56 13.20
C PRO A 225 -11.42 6.93 13.11
N GLU A 226 -10.74 7.97 12.63
CA GLU A 226 -11.34 9.30 12.42
C GLU A 226 -11.98 9.45 11.04
N HIS A 227 -11.82 8.47 10.14
CA HIS A 227 -12.39 8.44 8.79
C HIS A 227 -11.95 9.63 7.91
N LYS A 228 -10.76 10.17 8.18
CA LYS A 228 -10.16 11.30 7.48
C LYS A 228 -9.16 10.86 6.43
N LEU A 229 -8.45 9.76 6.66
CA LEU A 229 -7.39 9.27 5.78
C LEU A 229 -7.85 8.08 4.93
N PRO A 230 -7.49 8.02 3.65
CA PRO A 230 -7.77 6.87 2.81
C PRO A 230 -6.78 5.73 3.12
N ILE A 231 -7.24 4.50 2.91
CA ILE A 231 -6.38 3.32 2.86
C ILE A 231 -5.86 3.11 1.43
N PRO A 232 -4.54 2.99 1.21
CA PRO A 232 -3.99 2.81 -0.12
C PRO A 232 -4.07 1.37 -0.59
N ILE A 233 -4.26 1.20 -1.90
CA ILE A 233 -3.89 0.00 -2.65
C ILE A 233 -2.97 0.39 -3.80
N TRP A 234 -1.80 -0.26 -3.85
CA TRP A 234 -0.86 -0.17 -4.97
C TRP A 234 -1.24 -1.21 -6.01
N MET A 235 -1.75 -0.77 -7.16
CA MET A 235 -2.36 -1.63 -8.16
C MET A 235 -1.32 -1.96 -9.24
N HIS A 236 -0.52 -3.01 -9.00
CA HIS A 236 0.68 -3.29 -9.79
C HIS A 236 0.42 -4.05 -11.10
N ARG A 237 -0.21 -5.23 -11.02
CA ARG A 237 -0.22 -6.22 -12.11
C ARG A 237 -1.62 -6.75 -12.44
N GLY A 238 -2.63 -6.28 -11.73
CA GLY A 238 -4.04 -6.64 -11.93
C GLY A 238 -4.74 -6.03 -13.14
N CYS A 239 -4.02 -5.52 -14.15
CA CYS A 239 -4.62 -4.84 -15.30
C CYS A 239 -4.13 -5.39 -16.65
N VAL A 240 -4.76 -4.95 -17.73
CA VAL A 240 -4.31 -5.24 -19.09
C VAL A 240 -3.05 -4.42 -19.37
N PRO A 241 -2.00 -4.99 -20.00
CA PRO A 241 -1.92 -6.31 -20.61
C PRO A 241 -1.31 -7.41 -19.72
N PHE A 242 -1.09 -7.17 -18.42
CA PHE A 242 -0.52 -8.18 -17.52
C PHE A 242 -1.48 -9.37 -17.32
N ILE A 243 -2.77 -9.08 -17.27
CA ILE A 243 -3.86 -10.06 -17.30
C ILE A 243 -4.88 -9.69 -18.36
N SER A 244 -5.69 -10.67 -18.79
CA SER A 244 -6.83 -10.46 -19.68
C SER A 244 -8.02 -9.81 -18.95
N HIS A 245 -8.96 -9.24 -19.69
CA HIS A 245 -10.23 -8.76 -19.15
C HIS A 245 -11.01 -9.86 -18.43
N GLU A 246 -11.02 -11.08 -18.98
CA GLU A 246 -11.69 -12.22 -18.35
C GLU A 246 -11.08 -12.54 -16.98
N GLU A 247 -9.76 -12.54 -16.85
CA GLU A 247 -9.07 -12.77 -15.57
C GLU A 247 -9.32 -11.62 -14.57
N PHE A 248 -9.43 -10.39 -15.06
CA PHE A 248 -9.85 -9.26 -14.21
C PHE A 248 -11.27 -9.48 -13.67
N ASP A 249 -12.23 -9.78 -14.55
CA ASP A 249 -13.64 -9.92 -14.22
C ASP A 249 -13.95 -11.16 -13.37
N THR A 250 -13.15 -12.23 -13.51
CA THR A 250 -13.41 -13.51 -12.82
C THR A 250 -12.54 -13.72 -11.58
N ILE A 251 -11.40 -13.04 -11.46
CA ILE A 251 -10.42 -13.25 -10.38
C ILE A 251 -10.14 -11.95 -9.61
N TYR A 252 -9.59 -10.94 -10.29
CA TYR A 252 -9.10 -9.73 -9.62
C TYR A 252 -10.24 -8.95 -8.97
N TRP A 253 -11.23 -8.56 -9.76
CA TRP A 253 -12.31 -7.69 -9.34
C TRP A 253 -13.27 -8.34 -8.32
N PRO A 254 -13.71 -9.60 -8.51
CA PRO A 254 -14.57 -10.26 -7.52
C PRO A 254 -13.92 -10.47 -6.15
N THR A 255 -12.58 -10.50 -6.07
CA THR A 255 -11.87 -10.68 -4.80
C THR A 255 -11.43 -9.36 -4.16
N LEU A 256 -11.41 -8.25 -4.92
CA LEU A 256 -11.07 -6.92 -4.43
C LEU A 256 -12.31 -6.06 -4.11
N LYS A 257 -13.29 -6.00 -5.03
CA LYS A 257 -14.46 -5.13 -4.93
C LYS A 257 -15.22 -5.26 -3.60
N PRO A 258 -15.53 -6.48 -3.09
CA PRO A 258 -16.24 -6.61 -1.82
C PRO A 258 -15.48 -6.00 -0.64
N ILE A 259 -14.14 -6.05 -0.67
CA ILE A 259 -13.29 -5.46 0.37
C ILE A 259 -13.38 -3.92 0.30
N VAL A 260 -13.30 -3.35 -0.91
CA VAL A 260 -13.43 -1.90 -1.14
C VAL A 260 -14.81 -1.38 -0.68
N GLU A 261 -15.88 -2.11 -1.01
CA GLU A 261 -17.24 -1.76 -0.57
C GLU A 261 -17.40 -1.88 0.95
N ALA A 262 -16.78 -2.89 1.58
CA ALA A 262 -16.78 -3.04 3.02
C ALA A 262 -16.01 -1.92 3.74
N ILE A 263 -14.92 -1.41 3.15
CA ILE A 263 -14.17 -0.26 3.67
C ILE A 263 -15.06 1.00 3.58
N TRP A 264 -15.72 1.23 2.45
CA TRP A 264 -16.64 2.36 2.27
C TRP A 264 -17.85 2.29 3.21
N ALA A 265 -18.43 1.12 3.40
CA ALA A 265 -19.55 0.94 4.33
C ALA A 265 -19.18 1.24 5.80
N ARG A 266 -17.89 1.25 6.13
CA ARG A 266 -17.33 1.66 7.43
C ARG A 266 -16.94 3.15 7.48
N GLY A 267 -17.22 3.89 6.41
CA GLY A 267 -16.99 5.32 6.30
C GLY A 267 -15.59 5.73 5.85
N ASN A 268 -14.75 4.78 5.43
CA ASN A 268 -13.38 5.04 4.97
C ASN A 268 -13.29 5.03 3.44
N GLN A 269 -12.35 5.77 2.86
CA GLN A 269 -12.10 5.77 1.42
C GLN A 269 -10.90 4.88 1.07
N VAL A 270 -10.87 4.34 -0.16
CA VAL A 270 -9.68 3.67 -0.69
C VAL A 270 -8.96 4.59 -1.69
N LEU A 271 -7.65 4.73 -1.58
CA LEU A 271 -6.82 5.34 -2.60
C LEU A 271 -6.39 4.25 -3.59
N PHE A 272 -6.98 4.25 -4.78
CA PHE A 272 -6.56 3.42 -5.90
C PHE A 272 -5.33 4.07 -6.53
N TYR A 273 -4.14 3.60 -6.14
CA TYR A 273 -2.88 4.01 -6.75
C TYR A 273 -2.68 3.18 -8.03
N ALA A 274 -3.25 3.68 -9.14
CA ALA A 274 -3.44 2.91 -10.37
C ALA A 274 -2.18 2.96 -11.24
N GLU A 275 -1.14 2.22 -10.84
CA GLU A 275 0.16 2.17 -11.51
C GLU A 275 0.05 1.56 -12.91
N GLY A 276 0.67 2.22 -13.90
CA GLY A 276 0.52 1.89 -15.30
C GLY A 276 -0.76 2.46 -15.93
N ILE A 277 -1.38 1.68 -16.81
CA ILE A 277 -2.49 2.11 -17.66
C ILE A 277 -3.74 1.30 -17.30
N TRP A 278 -4.67 1.93 -16.58
CA TRP A 278 -5.90 1.29 -16.10
C TRP A 278 -7.15 1.67 -16.91
N ASP A 279 -6.98 2.41 -18.01
CA ASP A 279 -8.05 2.94 -18.88
C ASP A 279 -9.04 1.88 -19.39
N ALA A 280 -8.59 0.64 -19.51
CA ALA A 280 -9.40 -0.48 -19.97
C ALA A 280 -10.44 -0.93 -18.92
N HIS A 281 -10.25 -0.58 -17.64
CA HIS A 281 -11.05 -1.08 -16.51
C HIS A 281 -11.90 0.02 -15.83
N LEU A 282 -11.94 1.22 -16.42
CA LEU A 282 -12.64 2.37 -15.83
C LEU A 282 -14.14 2.11 -15.59
N ASP A 283 -14.79 1.37 -16.50
CA ASP A 283 -16.22 1.05 -16.39
C ASP A 283 -16.50 0.19 -15.14
N SER A 284 -15.63 -0.77 -14.82
CA SER A 284 -15.74 -1.61 -13.62
C SER A 284 -15.56 -0.78 -12.35
N PHE A 285 -14.65 0.20 -12.34
CA PHE A 285 -14.49 1.10 -11.21
C PHE A 285 -15.65 2.08 -11.05
N ALA A 286 -16.29 2.46 -12.17
CA ALA A 286 -17.47 3.30 -12.16
C ALA A 286 -18.67 2.63 -11.47
N GLU A 287 -18.67 1.31 -11.27
CA GLU A 287 -19.70 0.59 -10.50
C GLU A 287 -19.67 0.92 -8.99
N LEU A 288 -18.51 1.32 -8.45
CA LEU A 288 -18.35 1.56 -7.02
C LEU A 288 -19.23 2.73 -6.51
N PRO A 289 -19.62 2.75 -5.22
CA PRO A 289 -20.40 3.85 -4.65
C PRO A 289 -19.70 5.21 -4.80
N ALA A 290 -20.42 6.28 -5.17
CA ALA A 290 -19.82 7.59 -5.34
C ALA A 290 -19.07 8.04 -4.06
N GLY A 291 -17.87 8.60 -4.23
CA GLY A 291 -16.99 8.99 -3.13
C GLY A 291 -16.22 7.85 -2.45
N SER A 292 -16.45 6.58 -2.79
CA SER A 292 -15.76 5.46 -2.11
C SER A 292 -14.25 5.40 -2.35
N ILE A 293 -13.79 5.92 -3.49
CA ILE A 293 -12.38 5.91 -3.87
C ILE A 293 -11.84 7.29 -4.25
N ILE A 294 -10.51 7.39 -4.16
CA ILE A 294 -9.69 8.36 -4.88
C ILE A 294 -8.95 7.57 -5.96
N PHE A 295 -9.08 7.97 -7.23
CA PHE A 295 -8.40 7.32 -8.33
C PHE A 295 -7.15 8.13 -8.71
N HIS A 296 -5.97 7.57 -8.44
CA HIS A 296 -4.69 8.19 -8.77
C HIS A 296 -4.20 7.72 -10.13
N VAL A 297 -3.96 8.66 -11.04
CA VAL A 297 -3.65 8.41 -12.44
C VAL A 297 -2.15 8.42 -12.65
N ASP A 298 -1.58 7.27 -13.00
CA ASP A 298 -0.18 7.16 -13.43
C ASP A 298 -0.02 7.46 -14.93
N ARG A 299 -0.13 6.43 -15.78
CA ARG A 299 0.09 6.52 -17.24
C ARG A 299 -1.21 6.54 -18.04
N GLY A 300 -2.36 6.53 -17.38
CA GLY A 300 -3.67 6.64 -18.01
C GLY A 300 -3.94 8.02 -18.61
N ASP A 301 -4.90 8.10 -19.54
CA ASP A 301 -5.33 9.39 -20.09
C ASP A 301 -6.24 10.13 -19.10
N ILE A 302 -5.71 11.18 -18.48
CA ILE A 302 -6.43 11.99 -17.49
C ILE A 302 -7.78 12.53 -18.00
N GLU A 303 -7.91 12.82 -19.29
CA GLU A 303 -9.17 13.31 -19.87
C GLU A 303 -10.21 12.19 -19.90
N ARG A 304 -9.83 11.03 -20.41
CA ARG A 304 -10.69 9.83 -20.43
C ARG A 304 -11.07 9.39 -19.02
N VAL A 305 -10.10 9.39 -18.10
CA VAL A 305 -10.35 9.07 -16.68
C VAL A 305 -11.31 10.07 -16.05
N HIS A 306 -11.16 11.38 -16.32
CA HIS A 306 -12.08 12.39 -15.81
C HIS A 306 -13.50 12.21 -16.34
N GLN A 307 -13.64 11.95 -17.64
CA GLN A 307 -14.94 11.66 -18.26
C GLN A 307 -15.62 10.44 -17.61
N ALA A 308 -14.88 9.35 -17.40
CA ALA A 308 -15.43 8.12 -16.84
C ALA A 308 -15.71 8.20 -15.32
N LEU A 309 -14.80 8.80 -14.55
CA LEU A 309 -14.77 8.66 -13.08
C LEU A 309 -14.93 9.98 -12.31
N GLY A 310 -14.55 11.12 -12.89
CA GLY A 310 -14.43 12.40 -12.16
C GLY A 310 -15.76 12.91 -11.56
N HIS A 311 -16.89 12.53 -12.15
CA HIS A 311 -18.20 12.88 -11.61
C HIS A 311 -18.53 12.15 -10.28
N LYS A 312 -18.00 10.92 -10.08
CA LYS A 312 -18.22 10.10 -8.87
C LYS A 312 -17.07 10.14 -7.88
N PHE A 313 -15.83 10.23 -8.35
CA PHE A 313 -14.63 10.04 -7.53
C PHE A 313 -13.69 11.23 -7.59
N CYS A 314 -12.88 11.39 -6.54
CA CYS A 314 -11.78 12.33 -6.58
C CYS A 314 -10.64 11.74 -7.43
N LEU A 315 -10.02 12.56 -8.27
CA LEU A 315 -8.82 12.18 -9.01
C LEU A 315 -7.56 12.71 -8.34
N SER A 316 -6.42 12.09 -8.62
CA SER A 316 -5.09 12.62 -8.27
C SER A 316 -4.04 12.14 -9.28
N GLY A 317 -2.83 12.69 -9.22
CA GLY A 317 -1.73 12.30 -10.11
C GLY A 317 -1.80 12.94 -11.49
N GLY A 318 -1.17 12.32 -12.49
CA GLY A 318 -1.19 12.78 -13.87
C GLY A 318 -0.07 13.75 -14.26
N ILE A 319 0.88 14.04 -13.36
CA ILE A 319 2.12 14.74 -13.68
C ILE A 319 3.24 13.70 -13.87
N PRO A 320 3.72 13.44 -15.10
CA PRO A 320 4.62 12.32 -15.36
C PRO A 320 5.97 12.45 -14.63
N ASN A 321 6.44 11.36 -14.00
CA ASN A 321 7.74 11.34 -13.32
C ASN A 321 8.91 11.66 -14.26
N ALA A 322 8.87 11.15 -15.50
CA ALA A 322 9.86 11.47 -16.52
C ALA A 322 9.93 12.98 -16.86
N LEU A 323 8.79 13.69 -16.77
CA LEU A 323 8.76 15.14 -16.93
C LEU A 323 9.41 15.84 -15.72
N LEU A 324 9.18 15.33 -14.51
CA LEU A 324 9.80 15.87 -13.29
C LEU A 324 11.32 15.62 -13.25
N ALA A 325 11.79 14.52 -13.84
CA ALA A 325 13.22 14.18 -13.93
C ALA A 325 13.95 14.90 -15.08
N TYR A 326 13.35 14.97 -16.28
CA TYR A 326 14.07 15.40 -17.48
C TYR A 326 13.50 16.65 -18.17
N GLY A 327 12.33 17.12 -17.74
CA GLY A 327 11.67 18.29 -18.31
C GLY A 327 12.25 19.61 -17.82
N THR A 328 11.77 20.69 -18.42
CA THR A 328 12.01 22.05 -17.91
C THR A 328 10.89 22.50 -16.97
N PRO A 329 11.16 23.45 -16.05
CA PRO A 329 10.13 24.04 -15.19
C PRO A 329 8.90 24.54 -15.97
N GLU A 330 9.09 25.10 -17.17
CA GLU A 330 8.00 25.59 -18.01
C GLU A 330 7.13 24.44 -18.56
N GLN A 331 7.73 23.32 -18.97
CA GLN A 331 6.96 22.15 -19.39
C GLN A 331 6.17 21.55 -18.22
N VAL A 332 6.74 21.56 -17.01
CA VAL A 332 6.03 21.15 -15.78
C VAL A 332 4.82 22.05 -15.52
N ARG A 333 4.99 23.38 -15.61
CA ARG A 333 3.90 24.35 -15.45
C ARG A 333 2.77 24.11 -16.47
N GLN A 334 3.12 23.87 -17.74
CA GLN A 334 2.16 23.57 -18.79
C GLN A 334 1.39 22.26 -18.53
N ALA A 335 2.07 21.21 -18.06
CA ALA A 335 1.43 19.96 -17.67
C ALA A 335 0.47 20.15 -16.49
N CYS A 336 0.91 20.88 -15.44
CA CYS A 336 0.07 21.22 -14.30
C CYS A 336 -1.17 21.98 -14.72
N LYS A 337 -1.02 22.98 -15.61
CA LYS A 337 -2.15 23.75 -16.15
C LYS A 337 -3.15 22.84 -16.85
N ARG A 338 -2.67 21.98 -17.77
CA ARG A 338 -3.53 21.04 -18.50
C ARG A 338 -4.32 20.14 -17.56
N VAL A 339 -3.66 19.56 -16.55
CA VAL A 339 -4.34 18.65 -15.61
C VAL A 339 -5.34 19.40 -14.74
N ILE A 340 -5.01 20.61 -14.25
CA ILE A 340 -5.94 21.44 -13.48
C ILE A 340 -7.14 21.84 -14.36
N ASP A 341 -6.94 22.24 -15.61
CA ASP A 341 -8.03 22.61 -16.54
C ASP A 341 -8.99 21.43 -16.79
N ILE A 342 -8.47 20.19 -16.87
CA ILE A 342 -9.25 18.98 -17.16
C ILE A 342 -9.92 18.43 -15.91
N ALA A 343 -9.12 18.05 -14.92
CA ALA A 343 -9.59 17.30 -13.75
C ALA A 343 -9.89 18.19 -12.56
N GLY A 344 -9.24 19.34 -12.46
CA GLY A 344 -9.33 20.25 -11.33
C GLY A 344 -10.36 21.36 -11.45
N ALA A 345 -10.82 21.74 -12.65
CA ALA A 345 -11.57 22.99 -12.86
C ALA A 345 -12.76 23.22 -11.92
N ASN A 346 -13.41 22.15 -11.44
CA ASN A 346 -14.58 22.21 -10.56
C ASN A 346 -14.36 21.57 -9.17
N GLY A 347 -13.11 21.42 -8.73
CA GLY A 347 -12.76 20.62 -7.56
C GLY A 347 -12.65 19.14 -7.88
N GLY A 348 -12.58 18.29 -6.84
CA GLY A 348 -12.48 16.84 -7.03
C GLY A 348 -11.13 16.33 -7.55
N TYR A 349 -10.08 17.16 -7.50
CA TYR A 349 -8.71 16.79 -7.88
C TYR A 349 -7.70 17.15 -6.79
N ILE A 350 -6.65 16.34 -6.68
CA ILE A 350 -5.50 16.54 -5.79
C ILE A 350 -4.23 16.46 -6.64
N MET A 351 -3.40 17.50 -6.60
CA MET A 351 -2.15 17.54 -7.34
C MET A 351 -1.13 16.57 -6.76
N ASP A 352 -0.55 15.74 -7.63
CA ASP A 352 0.47 14.74 -7.30
C ASP A 352 1.22 14.37 -8.60
N ALA A 353 2.37 13.72 -8.47
CA ALA A 353 3.01 13.04 -9.60
C ALA A 353 2.20 11.81 -10.03
N SER A 354 2.50 11.27 -11.20
CA SER A 354 1.89 10.04 -11.73
C SER A 354 2.26 8.79 -10.93
N ALA A 355 3.50 8.71 -10.46
CA ALA A 355 4.03 7.63 -9.63
C ALA A 355 4.91 8.21 -8.50
N ILE A 356 5.38 7.34 -7.60
CA ILE A 356 6.22 7.74 -6.46
C ILE A 356 7.47 8.48 -6.95
N ILE A 357 7.73 9.66 -6.38
CA ILE A 357 8.84 10.54 -6.76
C ILE A 357 10.11 10.03 -6.07
N GLN A 358 11.10 9.62 -6.86
CA GLN A 358 12.40 9.14 -6.40
C GLN A 358 13.48 10.22 -6.54
N ASN A 359 14.74 9.87 -6.30
CA ASN A 359 15.86 10.81 -6.31
C ASN A 359 16.26 11.31 -7.71
N ASP A 360 15.63 10.82 -8.77
CA ASP A 360 15.81 11.25 -10.15
C ASP A 360 15.10 12.58 -10.46
N ALA A 361 14.04 12.94 -9.73
CA ALA A 361 13.31 14.19 -9.93
C ALA A 361 14.17 15.42 -9.62
N GLU A 362 14.04 16.47 -10.45
CA GLU A 362 14.77 17.73 -10.25
C GLU A 362 14.04 18.69 -9.31
N VAL A 363 14.82 19.36 -8.45
CA VAL A 363 14.28 20.22 -7.38
C VAL A 363 13.49 21.39 -7.95
N GLU A 364 13.99 22.01 -9.01
CA GLU A 364 13.34 23.10 -9.74
C GLU A 364 12.02 22.65 -10.39
N ASN A 365 11.90 21.40 -10.81
CA ASN A 365 10.69 20.85 -11.42
C ASN A 365 9.62 20.57 -10.36
N ILE A 366 10.00 19.99 -9.22
CA ILE A 366 9.09 19.83 -8.07
C ILE A 366 8.62 21.19 -7.53
N ARG A 367 9.51 22.19 -7.51
CA ARG A 367 9.17 23.56 -7.13
C ARG A 367 8.21 24.19 -8.13
N ALA A 368 8.46 24.04 -9.43
CA ALA A 368 7.58 24.53 -10.49
C ALA A 368 6.18 23.92 -10.42
N MET A 369 6.06 22.60 -10.18
CA MET A 369 4.79 21.91 -9.97
C MET A 369 4.03 22.50 -8.78
N THR A 370 4.73 22.69 -7.66
CA THR A 370 4.15 23.18 -6.41
C THR A 370 3.68 24.63 -6.54
N ASP A 371 4.59 25.54 -6.91
CA ASP A 371 4.32 26.98 -6.99
C ASP A 371 3.19 27.27 -7.99
N PHE A 372 3.26 26.64 -9.18
CA PHE A 372 2.22 26.83 -10.19
C PHE A 372 0.86 26.33 -9.72
N THR A 373 0.80 25.20 -9.00
CA THR A 373 -0.46 24.70 -8.46
C THR A 373 -1.06 25.66 -7.42
N ARG A 374 -0.21 26.26 -6.57
CA ARG A 374 -0.65 27.28 -5.61
C ARG A 374 -1.14 28.56 -6.29
N GLU A 375 -0.49 28.98 -7.38
CA GLU A 375 -0.85 30.18 -8.16
C GLU A 375 -2.13 29.98 -8.99
N TYR A 376 -2.21 28.88 -9.74
CA TYR A 376 -3.25 28.65 -10.75
C TYR A 376 -4.45 27.88 -10.21
N GLY A 377 -4.24 26.96 -9.26
CA GLY A 377 -5.26 26.05 -8.73
C GLY A 377 -6.19 26.67 -7.69
N VAL A 378 -6.55 27.95 -7.81
CA VAL A 378 -7.41 28.66 -6.85
C VAL A 378 -8.85 28.70 -7.34
N TYR A 379 -9.80 28.34 -6.48
CA TYR A 379 -11.22 28.36 -6.81
C TYR A 379 -11.88 29.67 -6.39
N GLY A 380 -12.75 30.19 -7.27
CA GLY A 380 -13.52 31.42 -7.05
C GLY A 380 -14.62 31.30 -5.97
N ASN A 381 -15.61 32.19 -6.08
CA ASN A 381 -16.63 32.47 -5.07
C ASN A 381 -17.28 31.21 -4.45
N ALA A 382 -17.51 31.23 -3.14
CA ALA A 382 -18.00 30.06 -2.38
C ALA A 382 -19.42 29.61 -2.77
N ALA A 383 -20.22 30.52 -3.35
CA ALA A 383 -21.55 30.23 -3.86
C ALA A 383 -21.46 29.31 -5.10
N GLY A 384 -21.85 28.04 -4.95
CA GLY A 384 -21.86 27.04 -6.03
C GLY A 384 -20.79 25.95 -5.91
N ARG A 385 -19.97 25.95 -4.84
CA ARG A 385 -19.00 24.88 -4.60
C ARG A 385 -19.68 23.53 -4.37
N LYS A 386 -19.16 22.49 -5.02
CA LYS A 386 -19.63 21.12 -4.85
C LYS A 386 -19.36 20.68 -3.42
N GLN A 387 -20.40 20.22 -2.73
CA GLN A 387 -20.24 19.70 -1.39
C GLN A 387 -19.52 18.35 -1.41
N PRO A 388 -18.67 18.06 -0.41
CA PRO A 388 -18.09 16.74 -0.24
C PRO A 388 -19.17 15.66 -0.14
N ILE A 389 -18.92 14.49 -0.74
CA ILE A 389 -19.78 13.32 -0.61
C ILE A 389 -19.62 12.76 0.81
N GLU A 390 -20.72 12.66 1.56
CA GLU A 390 -20.69 12.08 2.90
C GLU A 390 -20.64 10.54 2.84
N PRO A 391 -19.78 9.91 3.67
CA PRO A 391 -19.78 8.46 3.78
C PRO A 391 -21.09 7.92 4.40
N PRO A 392 -21.37 6.62 4.22
CA PRO A 392 -22.47 5.94 4.89
C PRO A 392 -22.44 6.15 6.40
N ARG A 393 -23.63 6.30 7.00
CA ARG A 393 -23.82 6.39 8.46
C ARG A 393 -24.43 5.09 8.97
N GLY A 394 -23.98 4.63 10.13
CA GLY A 394 -24.51 3.43 10.78
C GLY A 394 -23.56 2.24 10.72
N PRO A 395 -23.96 1.09 11.28
CA PRO A 395 -23.13 -0.11 11.28
C PRO A 395 -22.95 -0.63 9.85
N ALA A 396 -21.70 -0.94 9.49
CA ALA A 396 -21.40 -1.58 8.22
C ALA A 396 -22.02 -3.00 8.20
N PRO A 397 -22.53 -3.45 7.05
CA PRO A 397 -22.98 -4.83 6.90
C PRO A 397 -21.81 -5.80 7.09
N PRO A 398 -22.07 -7.06 7.50
CA PRO A 398 -21.07 -8.10 7.49
C PRO A 398 -20.43 -8.23 6.11
N LEU A 399 -19.10 -8.34 6.07
CA LEU A 399 -18.38 -8.63 4.84
C LEU A 399 -18.46 -10.14 4.61
N GLU A 400 -19.18 -10.55 3.56
CA GLU A 400 -19.26 -11.94 3.14
C GLU A 400 -18.07 -12.26 2.23
N LEU A 401 -17.15 -13.05 2.73
CA LEU A 401 -16.03 -13.60 1.97
C LEU A 401 -16.04 -15.13 2.08
N PRO A 402 -15.36 -15.84 1.17
CA PRO A 402 -15.25 -17.30 1.23
C PRO A 402 -14.79 -17.78 2.62
N PRO A 403 -15.37 -18.87 3.15
CA PRO A 403 -14.94 -19.40 4.43
C PRO A 403 -13.49 -19.90 4.33
N VAL A 404 -12.73 -19.69 5.40
CA VAL A 404 -11.36 -20.17 5.56
C VAL A 404 -11.26 -21.10 6.75
N LYS A 405 -10.31 -22.05 6.69
CA LYS A 405 -10.08 -23.04 7.74
C LYS A 405 -9.68 -22.39 9.06
N ILE A 406 -8.73 -21.46 9.00
CA ILE A 406 -8.26 -20.68 10.15
C ILE A 406 -8.75 -19.24 9.98
N LYS A 407 -9.43 -18.73 11.02
CA LYS A 407 -9.99 -17.39 11.01
C LYS A 407 -8.89 -16.33 10.85
N PRO A 408 -9.09 -15.28 10.04
CA PRO A 408 -8.16 -14.15 9.97
C PRO A 408 -7.96 -13.48 11.33
N GLY A 409 -6.73 -13.08 11.64
CA GLY A 409 -6.33 -12.44 12.89
C GLY A 409 -5.79 -13.41 13.96
N VAL A 410 -5.68 -14.70 13.66
CA VAL A 410 -5.17 -15.72 14.58
C VAL A 410 -4.20 -16.65 13.83
N CYS A 411 -3.07 -17.02 14.45
CA CYS A 411 -2.16 -18.02 13.90
C CYS A 411 -2.49 -19.41 14.45
N LEU A 412 -2.57 -19.56 15.77
CA LEU A 412 -2.91 -20.78 16.49
C LEU A 412 -4.24 -20.61 17.23
N PRO A 413 -5.34 -21.24 16.73
CA PRO A 413 -6.66 -21.12 17.35
C PRO A 413 -6.68 -21.51 18.83
N TRP A 414 -7.55 -20.85 19.60
CA TRP A 414 -7.70 -21.13 21.03
C TRP A 414 -8.04 -22.59 21.29
N GLU A 415 -8.83 -23.23 20.43
CA GLU A 415 -9.25 -24.62 20.56
C GLU A 415 -8.05 -25.57 20.56
N VAL A 416 -7.04 -25.28 19.74
CA VAL A 416 -5.78 -26.04 19.72
C VAL A 416 -5.03 -25.84 21.02
N LYS A 417 -4.88 -24.57 21.46
CA LYS A 417 -4.17 -24.28 22.71
C LYS A 417 -4.88 -24.87 23.94
N ARG A 418 -6.21 -24.79 23.97
CA ARG A 418 -7.06 -25.28 25.06
C ARG A 418 -6.90 -26.78 25.26
N ALA A 419 -6.72 -27.54 24.18
CA ALA A 419 -6.50 -28.98 24.23
C ALA A 419 -5.15 -29.37 24.86
N GLU A 420 -4.15 -28.49 24.82
CA GLU A 420 -2.84 -28.69 25.48
C GLU A 420 -2.86 -28.35 26.97
N LEU A 421 -3.81 -27.52 27.39
CA LEU A 421 -3.92 -27.06 28.78
C LEU A 421 -4.67 -28.10 29.63
N ALA A 422 -4.22 -28.25 30.88
CA ALA A 422 -4.99 -28.94 31.90
C ALA A 422 -6.39 -28.31 32.07
N ALA A 423 -7.28 -28.98 32.81
CA ALA A 423 -8.61 -28.43 33.09
C ALA A 423 -8.51 -27.02 33.70
N LEU A 424 -9.12 -26.04 33.04
CA LEU A 424 -9.14 -24.67 33.51
C LEU A 424 -10.04 -24.57 34.74
N THR A 425 -9.54 -23.91 35.78
CA THR A 425 -10.28 -23.66 37.03
C THR A 425 -10.82 -22.22 37.12
N GLY A 426 -10.50 -21.37 36.14
CA GLY A 426 -10.87 -19.95 36.08
C GLY A 426 -11.66 -19.59 34.82
N ASP A 427 -11.67 -18.30 34.50
CA ASP A 427 -12.39 -17.74 33.35
C ASP A 427 -11.72 -18.11 32.02
N GLU A 428 -12.31 -19.06 31.30
CA GLU A 428 -11.84 -19.51 29.98
C GLU A 428 -11.97 -18.42 28.90
N GLU A 429 -13.01 -17.59 28.95
CA GLU A 429 -13.21 -16.53 27.95
C GLU A 429 -12.16 -15.43 28.11
N LEU A 430 -11.79 -15.10 29.35
CA LEU A 430 -10.66 -14.21 29.60
C LEU A 430 -9.35 -14.78 29.03
N ALA A 431 -9.08 -16.06 29.27
CA ALA A 431 -7.89 -16.73 28.75
C ALA A 431 -7.87 -16.76 27.21
N ARG A 432 -8.99 -17.10 26.58
CA ARG A 432 -9.19 -17.07 25.13
C ARG A 432 -8.89 -15.69 24.56
N ARG A 433 -9.51 -14.65 25.10
CA ARG A 433 -9.34 -13.27 24.63
C ARG A 433 -7.88 -12.82 24.69
N VAL A 434 -7.18 -13.11 25.80
CA VAL A 434 -5.77 -12.75 25.96
C VAL A 434 -4.89 -13.53 24.98
N TRP A 435 -5.16 -14.82 24.79
CA TRP A 435 -4.45 -15.65 23.82
C TRP A 435 -4.62 -15.11 22.39
N GLU A 436 -5.86 -14.93 21.95
CA GLU A 436 -6.17 -14.43 20.61
C GLU A 436 -5.59 -13.03 20.36
N GLN A 437 -5.52 -12.18 21.39
CA GLN A 437 -4.88 -10.86 21.27
C GLN A 437 -3.38 -10.98 20.96
N ILE A 438 -2.67 -11.91 21.61
CA ILE A 438 -1.23 -12.12 21.37
C ILE A 438 -1.00 -12.82 20.02
N GLU A 439 -1.84 -13.79 19.67
CA GLU A 439 -1.82 -14.42 18.34
C GLU A 439 -2.05 -13.39 17.23
N GLY A 440 -2.90 -12.39 17.48
CA GLY A 440 -3.10 -11.25 16.57
C GLY A 440 -1.82 -10.47 16.29
N LEU A 441 -0.89 -10.34 17.26
CA LEU A 441 0.40 -9.67 17.02
C LEU A 441 1.32 -10.51 16.12
N ALA A 442 1.36 -11.82 16.33
CA ALA A 442 2.10 -12.72 15.44
C ALA A 442 1.51 -12.69 14.02
N TYR A 443 0.18 -12.75 13.92
CA TYR A 443 -0.54 -12.63 12.66
C TYR A 443 -0.20 -11.32 11.93
N LEU A 444 -0.26 -10.18 12.63
CA LEU A 444 0.10 -8.89 12.03
C LEU A 444 1.56 -8.85 11.58
N TYR A 445 2.49 -9.42 12.34
CA TYR A 445 3.88 -9.50 11.94
C TYR A 445 4.05 -10.20 10.58
N ILE A 446 3.52 -11.42 10.43
CA ILE A 446 3.73 -12.17 9.19
C ILE A 446 3.07 -11.51 7.98
N TRP A 447 1.90 -10.89 8.17
CA TRP A 447 1.23 -10.18 7.08
C TRP A 447 1.92 -8.86 6.75
N HIS A 448 2.45 -8.12 7.71
CA HIS A 448 3.26 -6.93 7.41
C HIS A 448 4.58 -7.28 6.70
N MET A 449 5.17 -8.44 7.00
CA MET A 449 6.31 -8.95 6.23
C MET A 449 5.98 -9.19 4.75
N VAL A 450 4.72 -9.46 4.41
CA VAL A 450 4.26 -9.67 3.02
C VAL A 450 3.80 -8.35 2.37
N LEU A 451 3.10 -7.50 3.12
CA LEU A 451 2.34 -6.38 2.57
C LEU A 451 3.05 -5.03 2.68
N SER A 452 3.91 -4.86 3.69
CA SER A 452 4.58 -3.59 4.00
C SER A 452 6.08 -3.64 3.74
N PHE A 453 6.66 -4.82 3.95
CA PHE A 453 8.00 -5.19 3.58
C PHE A 453 7.89 -6.28 2.54
#